data_AF-A0A1F7XK71-F1
#
_entry.id   AF-A0A1F7XK71-F1
#
_cell.length_a   1.000
_cell.length_b   1.000
_cell.length_c   1.000
_cell.angle_alpha   90.00
_cell.angle_beta   90.00
_cell.angle_gamma   90.00
#
_symmetry.space_group_name_H-M   'P 1'
#
loop_
_entity.id
_entity.type
_entity.pdbx_description
1 polymer ?
#
loop_
_entity_poly.entity_id
_entity_poly.type
_entity_poly.pdbx_seq_one_letter_code
_entity_poly.pdbx_strand_id
1 'polypeptide(L)'
;MKQKKVFIYILAGFSLVLVSLPFVVSVNELLTKIIERNIAYIWIQDYIVPLEAKMMGAILIPFGYEYGFAPANSSIVVNGLSMGITWNCLGWQSFLLLFVSLVVGFRGKYTKISILESLGIGILGTFWLNILRMLFTILLAVHAPPFFRIIFHDYLAAGTTLIWLFFFWWFSYSFVLEERKPIVQVKAIKV
;
A
#
# COMPACT_ATOMS: atom_id res chain seq x y z
N MET A 1 -22.80 -32.45 9.34
CA MET A 1 -23.49 -31.51 8.41
C MET A 1 -23.08 -30.04 8.54
N LYS A 2 -22.87 -29.48 9.76
CA LYS A 2 -22.49 -28.06 9.93
C LYS A 2 -21.17 -27.68 9.24
N GLN A 3 -20.14 -28.53 9.28
CA GLN A 3 -18.86 -28.25 8.61
C GLN A 3 -18.96 -28.17 7.08
N LYS A 4 -19.82 -28.97 6.43
CA LYS A 4 -20.08 -28.85 4.98
C LYS A 4 -20.72 -27.50 4.61
N LYS A 5 -21.64 -26.99 5.44
CA LYS A 5 -22.27 -25.68 5.21
C LYS A 5 -21.27 -24.54 5.40
N VAL A 6 -20.43 -24.60 6.42
CA VAL A 6 -19.35 -23.61 6.65
C VAL A 6 -18.39 -23.58 5.46
N PHE A 7 -17.98 -24.73 4.95
CA PHE A 7 -17.13 -24.81 3.75
C PHE A 7 -17.79 -24.16 2.54
N ILE A 8 -19.07 -24.43 2.29
CA ILE A 8 -19.83 -23.83 1.18
C ILE A 8 -19.93 -22.30 1.36
N TYR A 9 -20.16 -21.80 2.56
CA TYR A 9 -20.22 -20.35 2.81
C TYR A 9 -18.87 -19.66 2.62
N ILE A 10 -17.77 -20.29 3.07
CA ILE A 10 -16.42 -19.76 2.84
C ILE A 10 -16.10 -19.75 1.35
N LEU A 11 -16.40 -20.84 0.63
CA LEU A 11 -16.19 -20.94 -0.81
C LEU A 11 -17.03 -19.90 -1.56
N ALA A 12 -18.32 -19.77 -1.24
CA ALA A 12 -19.22 -18.80 -1.85
C ALA A 12 -18.76 -17.35 -1.58
N GLY A 13 -18.32 -17.06 -0.35
CA GLY A 13 -17.75 -15.76 0.00
C GLY A 13 -16.48 -15.46 -0.78
N PHE A 14 -15.56 -16.43 -0.88
CA PHE A 14 -14.33 -16.29 -1.67
C PHE A 14 -14.63 -16.11 -3.17
N SER A 15 -15.56 -16.88 -3.72
CA SER A 15 -16.00 -16.75 -5.11
C SER A 15 -16.64 -15.38 -5.38
N LEU A 16 -17.47 -14.85 -4.47
CA LEU A 16 -18.04 -13.51 -4.58
C LEU A 16 -16.97 -12.43 -4.58
N VAL A 17 -15.97 -12.54 -3.70
CA VAL A 17 -14.83 -11.61 -3.68
C VAL A 17 -14.10 -11.66 -5.02
N LEU A 18 -13.73 -12.85 -5.51
CA LEU A 18 -13.04 -13.02 -6.79
C LEU A 18 -13.83 -12.43 -7.98
N VAL A 19 -15.14 -12.64 -8.03
CA VAL A 19 -16.01 -12.08 -9.07
C VAL A 19 -16.10 -10.55 -8.99
N SER A 20 -16.03 -9.98 -7.78
CA SER A 20 -16.07 -8.53 -7.58
C SER A 20 -14.74 -7.83 -7.88
N LEU A 21 -13.60 -8.53 -7.86
CA LEU A 21 -12.27 -7.96 -8.11
C LEU A 21 -12.18 -7.13 -9.41
N PRO A 22 -12.58 -7.62 -10.60
CA PRO A 22 -12.47 -6.82 -11.82
C PRO A 22 -13.29 -5.52 -11.76
N PHE A 23 -14.43 -5.53 -11.07
CA PHE A 23 -15.23 -4.31 -10.86
C PHE A 23 -14.54 -3.35 -9.91
N VAL A 24 -13.96 -3.85 -8.81
CA VAL A 24 -13.19 -3.02 -7.86
C VAL A 24 -11.99 -2.38 -8.55
N VAL A 25 -11.25 -3.15 -9.36
CA VAL A 25 -10.11 -2.65 -10.14
C VAL A 25 -10.56 -1.59 -11.15
N SER A 26 -11.67 -1.85 -11.86
CA SER A 26 -12.22 -0.90 -12.85
C SER A 26 -12.67 0.42 -12.20
N VAL A 27 -13.33 0.36 -11.04
CA VAL A 27 -13.70 1.56 -10.26
C VAL A 27 -12.44 2.29 -9.78
N ASN A 28 -11.40 1.56 -9.38
CA ASN A 28 -10.12 2.17 -8.99
C ASN A 28 -9.46 2.89 -10.17
N GLU A 29 -9.39 2.29 -11.35
CA GLU A 29 -8.89 2.97 -12.55
C GLU A 29 -9.69 4.21 -12.92
N LEU A 30 -11.02 4.16 -12.79
CA LEU A 30 -11.89 5.31 -13.04
C LEU A 30 -11.62 6.44 -12.04
N LEU A 31 -11.53 6.12 -10.75
CA LEU A 31 -11.21 7.09 -9.71
C LEU A 31 -9.84 7.73 -9.95
N THR A 32 -8.86 6.90 -10.32
CA THR A 32 -7.52 7.36 -10.67
C THR A 32 -7.57 8.36 -11.83
N LYS A 33 -8.24 8.04 -12.94
CA LYS A 33 -8.37 8.98 -14.07
C LYS A 33 -9.07 10.28 -13.71
N ILE A 34 -10.05 10.24 -12.80
CA ILE A 34 -10.74 11.45 -12.30
C ILE A 34 -9.79 12.30 -11.47
N ILE A 35 -9.00 11.67 -10.58
CA ILE A 35 -8.03 12.36 -9.72
C ILE A 35 -6.88 12.93 -10.56
N GLU A 36 -6.41 12.21 -11.57
CA GLU A 36 -5.35 12.63 -12.49
C GLU A 36 -5.74 13.90 -13.28
N ARG A 37 -7.04 14.21 -13.40
CA ARG A 37 -7.52 15.45 -14.03
C ARG A 37 -7.46 16.69 -13.11
N ASN A 38 -7.19 16.53 -11.82
CA ASN A 38 -7.14 17.64 -10.86
C ASN A 38 -5.75 18.26 -10.77
N ILE A 39 -5.69 19.56 -10.45
CA ILE A 39 -4.43 20.34 -10.32
C ILE A 39 -3.47 19.74 -9.27
N ALA A 40 -3.99 19.07 -8.25
CA ALA A 40 -3.19 18.36 -7.25
C ALA A 40 -2.34 17.23 -7.86
N TYR A 41 -2.77 16.62 -8.96
CA TYR A 41 -2.02 15.58 -9.66
C TYR A 41 -0.75 16.13 -10.31
N ILE A 42 -0.82 17.32 -10.93
CA ILE A 42 0.34 17.97 -11.56
C ILE A 42 1.45 18.19 -10.54
N TRP A 43 1.10 18.72 -9.36
CA TRP A 43 2.09 18.95 -8.30
C TRP A 43 2.76 17.64 -7.83
N ILE A 44 1.99 16.57 -7.64
CA ILE A 44 2.57 15.32 -7.16
C ILE A 44 3.37 14.62 -8.26
N GLN A 45 2.92 14.74 -9.51
CA GLN A 45 3.64 14.27 -10.70
C GLN A 45 4.97 15.00 -10.90
N ASP A 46 5.08 16.28 -10.55
CA ASP A 46 6.30 17.07 -10.73
C ASP A 46 7.35 16.85 -9.62
N TYR A 47 6.91 16.50 -8.41
CA TYR A 47 7.80 16.39 -7.25
C TYR A 47 8.01 14.96 -6.74
N ILE A 48 6.95 14.16 -6.62
CA ILE A 48 7.04 12.82 -6.01
C ILE A 48 7.40 11.77 -7.04
N VAL A 49 6.82 11.81 -8.23
CA VAL A 49 7.13 10.82 -9.29
C VAL A 49 8.60 10.81 -9.69
N PRO A 50 9.30 11.95 -9.88
CA PRO A 50 10.72 11.95 -10.18
C PRO A 50 11.57 11.42 -9.02
N LEU A 51 11.13 11.62 -7.77
CA LEU A 51 11.80 11.09 -6.59
C LEU A 51 11.71 9.57 -6.57
N GLU A 52 10.51 9.01 -6.70
CA GLU A 52 10.30 7.56 -6.75
C GLU A 52 11.03 6.93 -7.94
N ALA A 53 11.00 7.57 -9.11
CA ALA A 53 11.76 7.13 -10.27
C ALA A 53 13.27 7.10 -10.00
N LYS A 54 13.84 8.12 -9.36
CA LYS A 54 15.27 8.11 -9.00
C LYS A 54 15.59 6.99 -8.00
N MET A 55 14.71 6.74 -7.03
CA MET A 55 14.87 5.65 -6.06
C MET A 55 14.88 4.29 -6.73
N MET A 56 13.97 4.05 -7.69
CA MET A 56 13.99 2.82 -8.48
C MET A 56 15.28 2.66 -9.27
N GLY A 57 15.76 3.74 -9.90
CA GLY A 57 17.05 3.73 -10.59
C GLY A 57 18.22 3.41 -9.65
N ALA A 58 18.26 4.02 -8.47
CA ALA A 58 19.29 3.75 -7.46
C ALA A 58 19.30 2.28 -7.01
N ILE A 59 18.13 1.62 -7.01
CA ILE A 59 18.01 0.22 -6.66
C ILE A 59 18.37 -0.68 -7.85
N LEU A 60 17.95 -0.37 -9.08
CA LEU A 60 18.09 -1.25 -10.25
C LEU A 60 19.47 -1.18 -10.92
N ILE A 61 20.12 -0.02 -10.96
CA ILE A 61 21.43 0.17 -11.60
C ILE A 61 22.50 -0.78 -11.02
N PRO A 62 22.61 -0.96 -9.68
CA PRO A 62 23.55 -1.92 -9.09
C PRO A 62 23.34 -3.38 -9.50
N PHE A 63 22.13 -3.76 -9.93
CA PHE A 63 21.83 -5.12 -10.42
C PHE A 63 22.11 -5.27 -11.92
N GLY A 64 22.69 -4.26 -12.58
CA GLY A 64 23.08 -4.33 -14.00
C GLY A 64 21.98 -3.96 -14.99
N TYR A 65 20.90 -3.32 -14.54
CA TYR A 65 19.85 -2.83 -15.44
C TYR A 65 20.19 -1.45 -16.00
N GLU A 66 20.01 -1.28 -17.31
CA GLU A 66 20.07 0.03 -17.94
C GLU A 66 18.80 0.80 -17.56
N TYR A 67 18.96 1.87 -16.78
CA TYR A 67 17.84 2.66 -16.26
C TYR A 67 17.91 4.11 -16.75
N GLY A 68 16.82 4.59 -17.34
CA GLY A 68 16.61 5.98 -17.71
C GLY A 68 15.28 6.49 -17.15
N PHE A 69 15.22 7.78 -16.82
CA PHE A 69 13.97 8.46 -16.45
C PHE A 69 13.76 9.65 -17.38
N ALA A 70 12.58 9.72 -17.99
CA ALA A 70 12.14 10.81 -18.85
C ALA A 70 11.08 11.64 -18.11
N PRO A 71 11.46 12.81 -17.54
CA PRO A 71 10.57 13.61 -16.69
C PRO A 71 9.34 14.15 -17.44
N ALA A 72 9.50 14.49 -18.72
CA ALA A 72 8.46 15.11 -19.54
C ALA A 72 7.16 14.29 -19.63
N ASN A 73 7.27 12.96 -19.58
CA ASN A 73 6.14 12.04 -19.68
C ASN A 73 6.01 11.14 -18.44
N SER A 74 6.73 11.44 -17.35
CA SER A 74 6.79 10.61 -16.14
C SER A 74 7.03 9.13 -16.45
N SER A 75 7.92 8.85 -17.41
CA SER A 75 8.18 7.49 -17.89
C SER A 75 9.59 7.05 -17.53
N ILE A 76 9.73 5.76 -17.27
CA ILE A 76 10.99 5.09 -17.01
C ILE A 76 11.33 4.20 -18.19
N VAL A 77 12.61 4.09 -18.49
CA VAL A 77 13.14 3.20 -19.53
C VAL A 77 14.05 2.20 -18.83
N VAL A 78 13.73 0.91 -18.96
CA VAL A 78 14.52 -0.17 -18.36
C VAL A 78 14.88 -1.17 -19.45
N ASN A 79 16.17 -1.37 -19.73
CA ASN A 79 16.66 -2.23 -20.83
C ASN A 79 15.94 -1.97 -22.17
N GLY A 80 15.73 -0.69 -22.51
CA GLY A 80 15.05 -0.27 -23.74
C GLY A 80 13.51 -0.31 -23.71
N LEU A 81 12.89 -0.82 -22.63
CA LEU A 81 11.43 -0.82 -22.46
C LEU A 81 10.97 0.45 -21.76
N SER A 82 10.15 1.25 -22.45
CA SER A 82 9.51 2.44 -21.87
C SER A 82 8.21 2.09 -21.15
N MET A 83 8.09 2.54 -19.90
CA MET A 83 6.92 2.34 -19.04
C MET A 83 6.53 3.65 -18.37
N GLY A 84 5.27 4.06 -18.48
CA GLY A 84 4.76 5.23 -17.78
C GLY A 84 4.51 4.94 -16.29
N ILE A 85 4.92 5.85 -15.41
CA ILE A 85 4.52 5.84 -14.00
C ILE A 85 3.16 6.53 -13.90
N THR A 86 2.15 5.79 -13.46
CA THR A 86 0.80 6.32 -13.23
C THR A 86 0.53 6.53 -11.74
N TRP A 87 -0.54 7.24 -11.41
CA TRP A 87 -0.95 7.47 -10.03
C TRP A 87 -1.18 6.16 -9.25
N ASN A 88 -1.67 5.12 -9.92
CA ASN A 88 -1.84 3.80 -9.33
C ASN A 88 -0.51 3.19 -8.86
N CYS A 89 0.60 3.48 -9.54
CA CYS A 89 1.93 2.98 -9.19
C CYS A 89 2.47 3.63 -7.91
N LEU A 90 2.20 4.92 -7.68
CA LEU A 90 2.51 5.62 -6.42
C LEU A 90 1.80 4.98 -5.20
N GLY A 91 0.73 4.22 -5.44
CA GLY A 91 0.04 3.47 -4.40
C GLY A 91 -0.75 4.36 -3.45
N TRP A 92 -1.32 5.45 -3.98
CA TRP A 92 -2.24 6.34 -3.24
C TRP A 92 -3.37 5.57 -2.55
N GLN A 93 -3.88 4.50 -3.18
CA GLN A 93 -4.88 3.61 -2.60
C GLN A 93 -4.37 2.98 -1.29
N SER A 94 -3.12 2.51 -1.25
CA SER A 94 -2.51 1.93 -0.04
C SER A 94 -2.42 2.95 1.08
N PHE A 95 -2.04 4.20 0.75
CA PHE A 95 -2.01 5.29 1.72
C PHE A 95 -3.40 5.69 2.21
N LEU A 96 -4.40 5.71 1.33
CA LEU A 96 -5.78 5.98 1.72
C LEU A 96 -6.31 4.90 2.67
N LEU A 97 -6.08 3.63 2.35
CA LEU A 97 -6.47 2.50 3.20
C LEU A 97 -5.76 2.56 4.56
N LEU A 98 -4.46 2.87 4.56
CA LEU A 98 -3.72 3.11 5.79
C LEU A 98 -4.38 4.22 6.61
N PHE A 99 -4.65 5.38 6.01
CA PHE A 99 -5.26 6.53 6.68
C PHE A 99 -6.62 6.18 7.31
N VAL A 100 -7.51 5.54 6.55
CA VAL A 100 -8.81 5.09 7.06
C VAL A 100 -8.62 4.09 8.22
N SER A 101 -7.67 3.16 8.08
CA SER A 101 -7.39 2.18 9.13
C SER A 101 -6.87 2.85 10.41
N LEU A 102 -6.02 3.87 10.32
CA LEU A 102 -5.45 4.59 11.47
C LEU A 102 -6.54 5.32 12.26
N VAL A 103 -7.49 5.95 11.58
CA VAL A 103 -8.65 6.61 12.20
C VAL A 103 -9.48 5.62 13.03
N VAL A 104 -9.64 4.39 12.53
CA VAL A 104 -10.41 3.34 13.23
C VAL A 104 -9.57 2.70 14.34
N GLY A 105 -8.31 2.36 14.08
CA GLY A 105 -7.49 1.58 14.99
C GLY A 105 -6.96 2.36 16.20
N PHE A 106 -6.85 3.69 16.11
CA PHE A 106 -6.47 4.55 17.25
C PHE A 106 -7.64 5.00 18.13
N ARG A 107 -8.85 4.45 17.97
CA ARG A 107 -10.00 4.80 18.82
C ARG A 107 -9.87 4.35 20.29
N GLY A 108 -8.80 3.64 20.65
CA GLY A 108 -8.47 3.23 22.02
C GLY A 108 -7.77 4.32 22.85
N LYS A 109 -7.58 4.07 24.15
CA LYS A 109 -6.88 4.98 25.08
C LYS A 109 -5.37 4.73 25.06
N TYR A 110 -4.70 5.08 23.97
CA TYR A 110 -3.25 4.88 23.80
C TYR A 110 -2.42 6.10 24.22
N THR A 111 -1.13 5.91 24.46
CA THR A 111 -0.19 7.01 24.70
C THR A 111 0.11 7.77 23.41
N LYS A 112 0.35 9.09 23.49
CA LYS A 112 0.63 9.91 22.29
C LYS A 112 1.93 9.49 21.57
N ILE A 113 2.90 8.99 22.33
CA ILE A 113 4.20 8.55 21.80
C ILE A 113 4.02 7.26 20.99
N SER A 114 3.32 6.25 21.55
CA SER A 114 3.07 5.00 20.82
C SER A 114 2.22 5.20 19.55
N ILE A 115 1.28 6.14 19.57
CA ILE A 115 0.53 6.54 18.36
C ILE A 115 1.47 7.10 17.29
N LEU A 116 2.41 7.98 17.67
CA LEU A 116 3.37 8.57 16.74
C LEU A 116 4.33 7.53 16.15
N GLU A 117 4.82 6.61 16.98
CA GLU A 117 5.67 5.50 16.53
C GLU A 117 4.91 4.58 15.57
N SER A 118 3.68 4.21 15.90
CA SER A 118 2.83 3.41 15.01
C SER A 118 2.50 4.15 13.71
N LEU A 119 2.32 5.47 13.73
CA LEU A 119 2.14 6.28 12.52
C LEU A 119 3.39 6.24 11.64
N GLY A 120 4.57 6.44 12.23
CA GLY A 120 5.85 6.38 11.51
C GLY A 120 6.05 5.04 10.83
N ILE A 121 5.83 3.94 11.56
CA ILE A 121 5.93 2.57 11.02
C ILE A 121 4.93 2.36 9.88
N GLY A 122 3.68 2.80 10.06
CA GLY A 122 2.63 2.65 9.05
C GLY A 122 2.95 3.38 7.75
N ILE A 123 3.35 4.65 7.85
CA ILE A 123 3.66 5.49 6.68
C ILE A 123 4.91 4.98 5.96
N LEU A 124 6.02 4.76 6.69
CA LEU A 124 7.27 4.30 6.11
C LEU A 124 7.14 2.89 5.52
N GLY A 125 6.47 1.98 6.22
CA GLY A 125 6.28 0.62 5.73
C GLY A 125 5.37 0.57 4.50
N THR A 126 4.30 1.38 4.46
CA THR A 126 3.45 1.49 3.26
C THR A 126 4.20 2.09 2.07
N PHE A 127 5.04 3.10 2.32
CA PHE A 127 5.92 3.67 1.32
C PHE A 127 6.88 2.62 0.73
N TRP A 128 7.59 1.86 1.59
CA TRP A 128 8.49 0.80 1.13
C TRP A 128 7.77 -0.33 0.41
N LEU A 129 6.57 -0.71 0.84
CA LEU A 129 5.75 -1.70 0.14
C LEU A 129 5.41 -1.23 -1.27
N ASN A 130 5.03 0.03 -1.45
CA ASN A 130 4.74 0.59 -2.76
C ASN A 130 5.98 0.60 -3.67
N ILE A 131 7.16 0.98 -3.14
CA ILE A 131 8.43 0.91 -3.88
C ILE A 131 8.75 -0.52 -4.30
N LEU A 132 8.65 -1.49 -3.38
CA LEU A 132 8.89 -2.91 -3.69
C LEU A 132 7.94 -3.41 -4.77
N ARG A 133 6.65 -3.05 -4.67
CA ARG A 133 5.64 -3.41 -5.67
C ARG A 133 6.00 -2.86 -7.06
N MET A 134 6.45 -1.61 -7.15
CA MET A 134 6.90 -1.01 -8.41
C MET A 134 8.13 -1.74 -8.97
N LEU A 135 9.12 -2.04 -8.12
CA LEU A 135 10.30 -2.81 -8.51
C LEU A 135 9.94 -4.19 -9.05
N PHE A 136 9.09 -4.95 -8.35
CA PHE A 136 8.62 -6.24 -8.83
C PHE A 136 7.88 -6.13 -10.17
N THR A 137 7.05 -5.10 -10.34
CA THR A 137 6.33 -4.86 -11.60
C THR A 137 7.30 -4.58 -12.76
N ILE A 138 8.35 -3.80 -12.52
CA ILE A 138 9.40 -3.50 -13.51
C ILE A 138 10.18 -4.76 -13.84
N LEU A 139 10.61 -5.53 -12.84
CA LEU A 139 11.35 -6.77 -13.05
C LEU A 139 10.53 -7.79 -13.85
N LEU A 140 9.23 -7.92 -13.54
CA LEU A 140 8.30 -8.74 -14.31
C LEU A 140 8.12 -8.22 -15.73
N ALA A 141 8.07 -6.90 -15.94
CA ALA A 141 7.95 -6.32 -17.27
C ALA A 141 9.17 -6.63 -18.16
N VAL A 142 10.37 -6.74 -17.57
CA VAL A 142 11.60 -7.06 -18.29
C VAL A 142 11.75 -8.57 -18.58
N HIS A 143 11.31 -9.44 -17.68
CA HIS A 143 11.59 -10.89 -17.77
C HIS A 143 10.38 -11.77 -18.12
N ALA A 144 9.16 -11.27 -17.98
CA ALA A 144 7.95 -12.06 -18.10
C ALA A 144 7.01 -11.52 -19.21
N PRO A 145 6.14 -12.39 -19.76
CA PRO A 145 5.11 -11.96 -20.71
C PRO A 145 4.19 -10.88 -20.14
N PRO A 146 3.63 -9.98 -20.98
CA PRO A 146 2.80 -8.85 -20.54
C PRO A 146 1.60 -9.21 -19.65
N PHE A 147 1.08 -10.43 -19.80
CA PHE A 147 -0.03 -10.95 -19.00
C PHE A 147 0.30 -11.02 -17.50
N PHE A 148 1.51 -11.48 -17.15
CA PHE A 148 1.94 -11.57 -15.74
C PHE A 148 2.06 -10.20 -15.10
N ARG A 149 2.52 -9.20 -15.86
CA ARG A 149 2.58 -7.81 -15.41
C ARG A 149 1.19 -7.29 -15.02
N ILE A 150 0.17 -7.51 -15.86
CA ILE A 150 -1.20 -7.04 -15.63
C ILE A 150 -1.78 -7.70 -14.37
N ILE A 151 -1.65 -9.02 -14.25
CA ILE A 151 -2.15 -9.73 -13.06
C ILE A 151 -1.48 -9.23 -11.78
N PHE A 152 -0.16 -9.08 -11.81
CA PHE A 152 0.60 -8.66 -10.65
C PHE A 152 0.27 -7.21 -10.26
N HIS A 153 0.23 -6.31 -11.25
CA HIS A 153 -0.03 -4.90 -11.06
C HIS A 153 -1.46 -4.62 -10.57
N ASP A 154 -2.45 -5.34 -11.08
CA ASP A 154 -3.86 -5.01 -10.81
C ASP A 154 -4.47 -5.83 -9.66
N TYR A 155 -4.08 -7.10 -9.50
CA TYR A 155 -4.71 -8.00 -8.53
C TYR A 155 -3.83 -8.25 -7.30
N LEU A 156 -2.54 -8.55 -7.50
CA LEU A 156 -1.65 -8.84 -6.38
C LEU A 156 -1.32 -7.58 -5.58
N ALA A 157 -1.30 -6.41 -6.22
CA ALA A 157 -1.12 -5.12 -5.55
C ALA A 157 -2.11 -4.92 -4.39
N ALA A 158 -3.41 -5.10 -4.63
CA ALA A 158 -4.42 -4.94 -3.59
C ALA A 158 -4.26 -5.99 -2.47
N GLY A 159 -3.95 -7.24 -2.84
CA GLY A 159 -3.68 -8.32 -1.89
C GLY A 159 -2.49 -8.02 -0.98
N THR A 160 -1.36 -7.56 -1.55
CA THR A 160 -0.17 -7.20 -0.78
C THR A 160 -0.43 -6.10 0.24
N THR A 161 -1.22 -5.09 -0.14
CA THR A 161 -1.60 -4.00 0.79
C THR A 161 -2.47 -4.51 1.94
N LEU A 162 -3.43 -5.40 1.68
CA LEU A 162 -4.26 -5.97 2.74
C LEU A 162 -3.46 -6.83 3.72
N ILE A 163 -2.56 -7.68 3.20
CA ILE A 163 -1.65 -8.50 4.02
C ILE A 163 -0.77 -7.60 4.88
N TRP A 164 -0.25 -6.52 4.30
CA TRP A 164 0.55 -5.54 5.02
C TRP A 164 -0.23 -4.84 6.11
N LEU A 165 -1.45 -4.36 5.84
CA LEU A 165 -2.27 -3.71 6.87
C LEU A 165 -2.60 -4.68 8.01
N PHE A 166 -2.88 -5.94 7.71
CA PHE A 166 -3.08 -6.96 8.74
C PHE A 166 -1.83 -7.14 9.61
N PHE A 167 -0.66 -7.30 8.98
CA PHE A 167 0.61 -7.43 9.69
C PHE A 167 0.95 -6.17 10.51
N PHE A 168 0.76 -4.99 9.93
CA PHE A 168 0.97 -3.69 10.57
C PHE A 168 0.13 -3.58 11.84
N TRP A 169 -1.18 -3.85 11.77
CA TRP A 169 -2.05 -3.77 12.95
C TRP A 169 -1.70 -4.83 13.99
N TRP A 170 -1.45 -6.06 13.57
CA TRP A 170 -1.00 -7.11 14.48
C TRP A 170 0.29 -6.71 15.21
N PHE A 171 1.27 -6.18 14.49
CA PHE A 171 2.54 -5.70 15.04
C PHE A 171 2.33 -4.50 15.96
N SER A 172 1.56 -3.50 15.53
CA SER A 172 1.28 -2.30 16.31
C SER A 172 0.56 -2.63 17.61
N TYR A 173 -0.48 -3.48 17.59
CA TYR A 173 -1.17 -3.87 18.82
C TYR A 173 -0.34 -4.76 19.75
N SER A 174 0.56 -5.57 19.19
CA SER A 174 1.36 -6.51 20.01
C SER A 174 2.59 -5.86 20.63
N PHE A 175 3.23 -4.90 19.94
CA PHE A 175 4.56 -4.42 20.31
C PHE A 175 4.68 -2.89 20.45
N VAL A 176 3.80 -2.10 19.85
CA VAL A 176 3.99 -0.64 19.76
C VAL A 176 2.98 0.13 20.60
N LEU A 177 1.70 -0.24 20.53
CA LEU A 177 0.61 0.47 21.17
C LEU A 177 0.55 0.17 22.65
N GLU A 178 0.90 1.16 23.46
CA GLU A 178 0.80 1.09 24.91
C GLU A 178 -0.50 1.75 25.39
N GLU A 179 -1.27 1.00 26.18
CA GLU A 179 -2.44 1.55 26.85
C GLU A 179 -2.03 2.55 27.93
N ARG A 180 -2.73 3.69 27.98
CA ARG A 180 -2.54 4.69 29.01
C ARG A 180 -2.99 4.11 30.36
N LYS A 181 -2.04 3.69 31.20
CA LYS A 181 -2.33 3.22 32.57
C LYS A 181 -3.19 4.24 33.31
N PRO A 182 -4.35 3.85 33.87
CA PRO A 182 -5.10 4.74 34.75
C PRO A 182 -4.23 5.04 35.97
N ILE A 183 -4.09 6.32 36.31
CA ILE A 183 -3.46 6.75 37.55
C ILE A 183 -4.34 6.19 38.67
N VAL A 184 -3.91 5.12 39.32
CA VAL A 184 -4.57 4.61 40.52
C VAL A 184 -4.40 5.70 41.57
N GLN A 185 -5.47 6.44 41.84
CA GLN A 185 -5.53 7.34 42.99
C GLN A 185 -5.44 6.46 44.24
N VAL A 186 -4.25 6.41 44.85
CA VAL A 186 -4.08 5.84 46.18
C VAL A 186 -4.90 6.71 47.12
N LYS A 187 -6.11 6.23 47.46
CA LYS A 187 -6.97 6.84 48.45
C LYS A 187 -6.20 6.79 49.78
N ALA A 188 -5.67 7.92 50.22
CA ALA A 188 -4.99 8.02 51.50
C ALA A 188 -5.97 7.57 52.60
N ILE A 189 -5.65 6.46 53.25
CA ILE A 189 -6.35 6.00 54.45
C ILE A 189 -6.01 7.02 55.54
N LYS A 190 -6.98 7.85 55.93
CA LYS A 190 -6.87 8.66 57.14
C LYS A 190 -6.89 7.69 58.32
N VAL A 191 -5.76 7.59 59.03
CA VAL A 191 -5.65 7.03 60.38
C VAL A 191 -5.86 8.17 61.37
#